data_AF-A0A8H2WA67-F1
#
_entry.id   AF-A0A8H2WA67-F1
#
_cell.length_a   1.000
_cell.length_b   1.000
_cell.length_c   1.000
_cell.angle_alpha   90.00
_cell.angle_beta   90.00
_cell.angle_gamma   90.00
#
_symmetry.space_group_name_H-M   'P 1'
#
loop_
_entity.id
_entity.type
_entity.pdbx_description
1 polymer ?
#
loop_
_entity_poly.entity_id
_entity_poly.type
_entity_poly.pdbx_seq_one_letter_code
_entity_poly.pdbx_strand_id
1 'polypeptide(L)'
;MSEHHIELSQAQDRPNSTTTEPSKMNDQDTEIRVLTLNCWGLKFVSKDRVVRTRAIGDEIAASNYDIVGLQELWVQADYDYIKSKVAHKLPHSKYFLSGALGAGLAIFSRFPIRSTSLHPYSLCGSPLDVAGGDWFVGKAVVSAIIDHPLLGEMEIFNTHLFAKGGESPTKPQMAHRLVGAYEFTRRVNIAASLGRHVLAVGDFNCVSKSPAMQFIYTMTGLSDAWGSTHGSFVLPQADGVHSPHHAVNDRGVTADSPLNTYSKGKVFDEHARKYLGKRLDYVLFRPPSSKPPQYTHELRCRESSVAFTHHVPGTQVSFSDHFGVTATFECAPVRRNSPQNGHRPITPPRGTSYSPTTRAEVLEYAISTMGAAYSFARQDSHKKLMWFAGLVVLLVALIIGSAWVPESGVNPALVFVGAVITWGGTTLLYAGFLGGGWETRALMRTLEELELLLQAEERRVY
;
A
#
# COMPACT_ATOMS: atom_id res chain seq x y z
N MET A 1 -62.56 3.58 -71.87
CA MET A 1 -61.64 4.73 -71.86
C MET A 1 -61.61 5.24 -70.43
N SER A 2 -60.95 4.57 -69.48
CA SER A 2 -59.50 4.42 -69.23
C SER A 2 -58.89 5.68 -68.61
N GLU A 3 -59.08 5.82 -67.29
CA GLU A 3 -58.20 6.61 -66.42
C GLU A 3 -57.55 5.63 -65.44
N HIS A 4 -56.23 5.47 -65.50
CA HIS A 4 -55.46 4.68 -64.56
C HIS A 4 -54.78 5.61 -63.55
N HIS A 5 -55.24 5.55 -62.31
CA HIS A 5 -54.58 6.06 -61.12
C HIS A 5 -53.28 5.26 -60.86
N ILE A 6 -52.19 5.97 -60.57
CA ILE A 6 -50.94 5.39 -60.04
C ILE A 6 -50.89 5.74 -58.55
N GLU A 7 -51.03 4.73 -57.68
CA GLU A 7 -50.79 4.84 -56.25
C GLU A 7 -49.29 4.74 -55.94
N LEU A 8 -48.77 5.75 -55.23
CA LEU A 8 -47.45 5.74 -54.60
C LEU A 8 -47.60 5.24 -53.16
N SER A 9 -47.04 4.06 -52.88
CA SER A 9 -46.94 3.46 -51.55
C SER A 9 -46.05 4.29 -50.62
N GLN A 10 -46.64 4.90 -49.58
CA GLN A 10 -45.95 5.31 -48.36
C GLN A 10 -46.53 4.53 -47.18
N ALA A 11 -45.78 3.55 -46.67
CA ALA A 11 -46.02 2.96 -45.36
C ALA A 11 -44.94 3.45 -44.39
N GLN A 12 -45.35 4.26 -43.42
CA GLN A 12 -44.57 4.60 -42.23
C GLN A 12 -44.56 3.39 -41.30
N ASP A 13 -43.37 2.86 -40.98
CA ASP A 13 -43.17 2.04 -39.80
C ASP A 13 -42.09 2.68 -38.92
N ARG A 14 -42.50 3.10 -37.72
CA ARG A 14 -41.62 3.59 -36.66
C ARG A 14 -40.93 2.39 -36.02
N PRO A 15 -39.61 2.42 -35.75
CA PRO A 15 -38.99 1.37 -34.97
C PRO A 15 -39.40 1.49 -33.50
N ASN A 16 -40.00 0.43 -32.98
CA ASN A 16 -40.31 0.24 -31.56
C ASN A 16 -39.05 0.44 -30.71
N SER A 17 -39.17 1.29 -29.70
CA SER A 17 -38.21 1.40 -28.61
C SER A 17 -38.14 0.08 -27.85
N THR A 18 -37.03 -0.65 -27.98
CA THR A 18 -36.68 -1.71 -27.04
C THR A 18 -36.40 -1.08 -25.68
N THR A 19 -37.41 -1.11 -24.81
CA THR A 19 -37.26 -1.00 -23.37
C THR A 19 -36.29 -2.09 -22.92
N THR A 20 -35.06 -1.71 -22.62
CA THR A 20 -34.13 -2.55 -21.84
C THR A 20 -34.76 -2.79 -20.48
N GLU A 21 -35.22 -4.03 -20.24
CA GLU A 21 -35.61 -4.46 -18.90
C GLU A 21 -34.45 -4.21 -17.92
N PRO A 22 -34.71 -3.68 -16.71
CA PRO A 22 -33.69 -3.62 -15.68
C PRO A 22 -33.25 -5.05 -15.35
N SER A 23 -31.95 -5.32 -15.50
CA SER A 23 -31.34 -6.61 -15.14
C SER A 23 -31.82 -7.03 -13.76
N LYS A 24 -32.43 -8.22 -13.65
CA LYS A 24 -32.79 -8.83 -12.36
C LYS A 24 -31.58 -8.73 -11.43
N MET A 25 -31.78 -8.07 -10.29
CA MET A 25 -30.79 -7.89 -9.24
C MET A 25 -30.32 -9.27 -8.81
N ASN A 26 -29.04 -9.59 -9.01
CA ASN A 26 -28.46 -10.83 -8.49
C ASN A 26 -28.19 -10.61 -7.00
N ASP A 27 -28.75 -11.45 -6.13
CA ASP A 27 -28.54 -11.34 -4.67
C ASP A 27 -27.05 -11.34 -4.31
N GLN A 28 -26.20 -11.90 -5.17
CA GLN A 28 -24.74 -11.89 -5.03
C GLN A 28 -24.08 -10.50 -5.14
N ASP A 29 -24.76 -9.50 -5.70
CA ASP A 29 -24.21 -8.12 -5.82
C ASP A 29 -24.53 -7.26 -4.59
N THR A 30 -25.26 -7.79 -3.62
CA THR A 30 -25.51 -7.12 -2.33
C THR A 30 -24.38 -7.29 -1.33
N GLU A 31 -23.40 -8.16 -1.62
CA GLU A 31 -22.26 -8.45 -0.78
C GLU A 31 -20.95 -8.36 -1.57
N ILE A 32 -19.88 -7.87 -0.93
CA ILE A 32 -18.54 -7.85 -1.49
C ILE A 32 -17.57 -8.46 -0.48
N ARG A 33 -16.88 -9.53 -0.88
CA ARG A 33 -15.83 -10.19 -0.09
C ARG A 33 -14.45 -9.79 -0.60
N VAL A 34 -13.63 -9.27 0.29
CA VAL A 34 -12.34 -8.67 -0.01
C VAL A 34 -11.25 -9.45 0.69
N LEU A 35 -10.18 -9.80 -0.03
CA LEU A 35 -8.94 -10.33 0.55
C LEU A 35 -7.77 -9.39 0.28
N THR A 36 -6.90 -9.24 1.27
CA THR A 36 -5.52 -8.76 1.06
C THR A 36 -4.49 -9.71 1.63
N LEU A 37 -3.38 -9.88 0.91
CA LEU A 37 -2.28 -10.76 1.34
C LEU A 37 -0.94 -10.30 0.77
N ASN A 38 0.02 -10.00 1.66
CA ASN A 38 1.44 -9.99 1.31
C ASN A 38 1.90 -11.44 1.06
N CYS A 39 2.31 -11.74 -0.17
CA CYS A 39 2.65 -13.08 -0.63
C CYS A 39 4.09 -13.51 -0.32
N TRP A 40 4.95 -12.57 0.06
CA TRP A 40 6.40 -12.78 0.24
C TRP A 40 7.00 -13.57 -0.93
N GLY A 41 6.94 -12.99 -2.13
CA GLY A 41 7.21 -13.66 -3.40
C GLY A 41 8.54 -13.29 -4.07
N LEU A 42 9.51 -12.74 -3.34
CA LEU A 42 10.73 -12.20 -3.94
C LEU A 42 11.66 -13.33 -4.39
N LYS A 43 12.15 -13.27 -5.63
CA LYS A 43 13.03 -14.31 -6.19
C LYS A 43 14.35 -14.37 -5.44
N PHE A 44 14.78 -15.60 -5.12
CA PHE A 44 16.01 -15.92 -4.38
C PHE A 44 16.04 -15.53 -2.89
N VAL A 45 15.10 -14.71 -2.42
CA VAL A 45 15.01 -14.32 -1.00
C VAL A 45 13.92 -15.12 -0.29
N SER A 46 12.74 -15.21 -0.88
CA SER A 46 11.60 -15.86 -0.25
C SER A 46 11.69 -17.38 -0.34
N LYS A 47 11.64 -18.05 0.82
CA LYS A 47 11.68 -19.52 0.93
C LYS A 47 10.40 -20.15 0.39
N ASP A 48 10.53 -21.34 -0.18
CA ASP A 48 9.41 -22.18 -0.67
C ASP A 48 8.44 -21.46 -1.62
N ARG A 49 8.92 -20.41 -2.31
CA ARG A 49 8.08 -19.47 -3.07
C ARG A 49 7.11 -20.16 -4.02
N VAL A 50 7.59 -21.09 -4.83
CA VAL A 50 6.77 -21.75 -5.86
C VAL A 50 5.65 -22.56 -5.23
N VAL A 51 5.94 -23.32 -4.16
CA VAL A 51 4.95 -24.14 -3.45
C VAL A 51 3.88 -23.24 -2.83
N ARG A 52 4.31 -22.21 -2.10
CA ARG A 52 3.41 -21.27 -1.42
C ARG A 52 2.55 -20.46 -2.39
N THR A 53 3.14 -19.87 -3.42
CA THR A 53 2.42 -19.03 -4.39
C THR A 53 1.36 -19.85 -5.14
N ARG A 54 1.66 -21.11 -5.48
CA ARG A 54 0.67 -21.98 -6.10
C ARG A 54 -0.48 -22.28 -5.13
N ALA A 55 -0.16 -22.61 -3.88
CA ALA A 55 -1.17 -22.83 -2.85
C ALA A 55 -2.03 -21.58 -2.58
N ILE A 56 -1.44 -20.37 -2.60
CA ILE A 56 -2.20 -19.11 -2.52
C ILE A 56 -3.22 -19.04 -3.66
N GLY A 57 -2.81 -19.32 -4.90
CA GLY A 57 -3.72 -19.32 -6.05
C GLY A 57 -4.85 -20.35 -5.94
N ASP A 58 -4.53 -21.55 -5.44
CA ASP A 58 -5.51 -22.63 -5.25
C ASP A 58 -6.50 -22.30 -4.11
N GLU A 59 -6.04 -21.72 -3.00
CA GLU A 59 -6.88 -21.29 -1.87
C GLU A 59 -7.82 -20.15 -2.27
N ILE A 60 -7.33 -19.16 -3.03
CA ILE A 60 -8.17 -18.08 -3.57
C ILE A 60 -9.22 -18.64 -4.53
N ALA A 61 -8.84 -19.59 -5.40
CA ALA A 61 -9.76 -20.24 -6.34
C ALA A 61 -10.86 -21.03 -5.62
N ALA A 62 -10.54 -21.68 -4.50
CA ALA A 62 -11.50 -22.39 -3.66
C ALA A 62 -12.42 -21.45 -2.86
N SER A 63 -11.96 -20.23 -2.57
CA SER A 63 -12.69 -19.19 -1.83
C SER A 63 -13.71 -18.43 -2.69
N ASN A 64 -14.55 -17.60 -2.05
CA ASN A 64 -15.58 -16.80 -2.73
C ASN A 64 -15.32 -15.29 -2.62
N TYR A 65 -14.07 -14.90 -2.83
CA TYR A 65 -13.69 -13.48 -2.87
C TYR A 65 -14.17 -12.82 -4.16
N ASP A 66 -14.58 -11.56 -4.06
CA ASP A 66 -14.96 -10.71 -5.19
C ASP A 66 -13.82 -9.77 -5.58
N ILE A 67 -12.97 -9.40 -4.62
CA ILE A 67 -11.82 -8.51 -4.82
C ILE A 67 -10.64 -9.06 -4.04
N VAL A 68 -9.48 -9.17 -4.69
CA VAL A 68 -8.23 -9.62 -4.06
C VAL A 68 -7.10 -8.65 -4.39
N GLY A 69 -6.47 -8.10 -3.36
CA GLY A 69 -5.23 -7.33 -3.46
C GLY A 69 -4.04 -8.13 -2.97
N LEU A 70 -3.05 -8.39 -3.83
CA LEU A 70 -1.82 -9.08 -3.45
C LEU A 70 -0.63 -8.12 -3.43
N GLN A 71 0.22 -8.26 -2.41
CA GLN A 71 1.50 -7.55 -2.29
C GLN A 71 2.66 -8.55 -2.35
N GLU A 72 3.86 -8.04 -2.65
CA GLU A 72 5.07 -8.83 -2.84
C GLU A 72 4.97 -9.98 -3.87
N LEU A 73 4.11 -9.83 -4.88
CA LEU A 73 4.04 -10.75 -6.01
C LEU A 73 5.03 -10.30 -7.09
N TRP A 74 6.31 -10.62 -6.92
CA TRP A 74 7.39 -10.03 -7.74
C TRP A 74 7.64 -10.75 -9.07
N VAL A 75 7.15 -11.97 -9.24
CA VAL A 75 7.47 -12.80 -10.41
C VAL A 75 6.25 -12.94 -11.32
N GLN A 76 6.41 -12.55 -12.57
CA GLN A 76 5.35 -12.60 -13.59
C GLN A 76 4.71 -14.01 -13.70
N ALA A 77 5.53 -15.07 -13.72
CA ALA A 77 5.03 -16.44 -13.81
C ALA A 77 4.16 -16.86 -12.61
N ASP A 78 4.47 -16.33 -11.42
CA ASP A 78 3.69 -16.56 -10.20
C ASP A 78 2.33 -15.85 -10.29
N TYR A 79 2.29 -14.61 -10.83
CA TYR A 79 1.05 -13.91 -11.16
C TYR A 79 0.22 -14.64 -12.23
N ASP A 80 0.84 -15.08 -13.33
CA ASP A 80 0.15 -15.74 -14.44
C ASP A 80 -0.51 -17.05 -13.97
N TYR A 81 0.15 -17.80 -13.09
CA TYR A 81 -0.44 -18.98 -12.45
C TYR A 81 -1.69 -18.60 -11.65
N ILE A 82 -1.59 -17.65 -10.70
CA ILE A 82 -2.73 -17.23 -9.88
C ILE A 82 -3.88 -16.76 -10.78
N LYS A 83 -3.59 -15.89 -11.76
CA LYS A 83 -4.56 -15.40 -12.74
C LYS A 83 -5.30 -16.53 -13.43
N SER A 84 -4.59 -17.53 -13.93
CA SER A 84 -5.21 -18.67 -14.61
C SER A 84 -6.12 -19.49 -13.68
N LYS A 85 -5.72 -19.66 -12.42
CA LYS A 85 -6.49 -20.43 -11.42
C LYS A 85 -7.77 -19.74 -11.01
N VAL A 86 -7.71 -18.43 -10.80
CA VAL A 86 -8.85 -17.66 -10.29
C VAL A 86 -9.79 -17.15 -11.39
N ALA A 87 -9.42 -17.25 -12.68
CA ALA A 87 -10.14 -16.64 -13.80
C ALA A 87 -11.64 -16.97 -13.87
N HIS A 88 -12.07 -18.14 -13.37
CA HIS A 88 -13.47 -18.56 -13.35
C HIS A 88 -14.35 -17.77 -12.36
N LYS A 89 -13.75 -17.10 -11.35
CA LYS A 89 -14.43 -16.27 -10.33
C LYS A 89 -13.99 -14.80 -10.39
N LEU A 90 -12.70 -14.58 -10.64
CA LEU A 90 -12.04 -13.28 -10.71
C LEU A 90 -11.44 -13.08 -12.12
N PRO A 91 -12.28 -12.95 -13.17
CA PRO A 91 -11.81 -12.88 -14.56
C PRO A 91 -11.03 -11.60 -14.86
N HIS A 92 -11.23 -10.53 -14.10
CA HIS A 92 -10.56 -9.26 -14.31
C HIS A 92 -9.38 -9.13 -13.37
N SER A 93 -8.19 -8.86 -13.91
CA SER A 93 -7.01 -8.66 -13.08
C SER A 93 -5.99 -7.74 -13.71
N LYS A 94 -5.18 -7.11 -12.85
CA LYS A 94 -4.06 -6.28 -13.26
C LYS A 94 -2.83 -6.58 -12.42
N TYR A 95 -1.74 -6.88 -13.10
CA TYR A 95 -0.39 -6.86 -12.55
C TYR A 95 0.28 -5.52 -12.81
N PHE A 96 0.96 -4.97 -11.80
CA PHE A 96 1.53 -3.63 -11.85
C PHE A 96 3.06 -3.69 -11.90
N LEU A 97 3.61 -3.31 -13.05
CA LEU A 97 5.05 -3.22 -13.27
C LEU A 97 5.53 -1.80 -12.93
N SER A 98 6.52 -1.69 -12.03
CA SER A 98 7.16 -0.44 -11.60
C SER A 98 8.66 -0.69 -11.38
N GLY A 99 9.49 0.36 -11.48
CA GLY A 99 10.92 0.26 -11.18
C GLY A 99 11.66 -0.84 -11.95
N ALA A 100 12.77 -1.32 -11.38
CA ALA A 100 13.59 -2.37 -11.99
C ALA A 100 13.07 -3.80 -11.69
N LEU A 101 12.29 -3.97 -10.62
CA LEU A 101 11.87 -5.28 -10.10
C LEU A 101 10.35 -5.49 -10.05
N GLY A 102 9.54 -4.57 -10.58
CA GLY A 102 8.08 -4.55 -10.45
C GLY A 102 7.61 -3.73 -9.23
N ALA A 103 6.31 -3.48 -9.08
CA ALA A 103 5.76 -2.93 -7.82
C ALA A 103 5.47 -4.03 -6.79
N GLY A 104 5.43 -5.30 -7.23
CA GLY A 104 4.99 -6.43 -6.43
C GLY A 104 3.48 -6.40 -6.13
N LEU A 105 2.68 -5.59 -6.83
CA LEU A 105 1.28 -5.38 -6.56
C LEU A 105 0.39 -5.98 -7.65
N ALA A 106 -0.70 -6.64 -7.25
CA ALA A 106 -1.72 -7.14 -8.16
C ALA A 106 -3.13 -6.91 -7.60
N ILE A 107 -4.09 -6.67 -8.48
CA ILE A 107 -5.52 -6.62 -8.14
C ILE A 107 -6.26 -7.64 -9.01
N PHE A 108 -7.12 -8.43 -8.39
CA PHE A 108 -8.08 -9.34 -9.04
C PHE A 108 -9.49 -8.96 -8.63
N SER A 109 -10.44 -9.06 -9.56
CA SER A 109 -11.80 -8.57 -9.39
C SER A 109 -12.79 -9.45 -10.15
N ARG A 110 -13.93 -9.73 -9.51
CA ARG A 110 -15.13 -10.27 -10.15
C ARG A 110 -15.74 -9.26 -11.12
N PHE A 111 -15.68 -7.97 -10.76
CA PHE A 111 -16.24 -6.87 -11.53
C PHE A 111 -15.28 -6.36 -12.61
N PRO A 112 -15.79 -5.89 -13.77
CA PRO A 112 -14.97 -5.33 -14.84
C PRO A 112 -14.09 -4.16 -14.39
N ILE A 113 -12.80 -4.21 -14.76
CA ILE A 113 -11.86 -3.12 -14.53
C ILE A 113 -11.92 -2.15 -15.71
N ARG A 114 -12.32 -0.90 -15.44
CA ARG A 114 -12.43 0.19 -16.41
C ARG A 114 -11.08 0.81 -16.75
N SER A 115 -10.31 1.11 -15.72
CA SER A 115 -8.99 1.71 -15.85
C SER A 115 -8.18 1.44 -14.59
N THR A 116 -6.87 1.64 -14.71
CA THR A 116 -5.92 1.35 -13.64
C THR A 116 -4.91 2.47 -13.52
N SER A 117 -4.43 2.75 -12.32
CA SER A 117 -3.36 3.72 -12.08
C SER A 117 -2.23 3.09 -11.26
N LEU A 118 -1.01 3.60 -11.46
CA LEU A 118 0.18 3.22 -10.71
C LEU A 118 0.92 4.50 -10.35
N HIS A 119 1.23 4.66 -9.07
CA HIS A 119 2.07 5.74 -8.58
C HIS A 119 3.18 5.20 -7.68
N PRO A 120 4.43 5.19 -8.16
CA PRO A 120 5.58 4.92 -7.31
C PRO A 120 5.71 6.03 -6.27
N TYR A 121 5.95 5.67 -5.02
CA TYR A 121 6.17 6.67 -3.99
C TYR A 121 7.48 7.40 -4.22
N SER A 122 7.47 8.71 -3.98
CA SER A 122 8.65 9.53 -4.27
C SER A 122 9.86 9.23 -3.38
N LEU A 123 9.64 8.57 -2.23
CA LEU A 123 10.69 8.18 -1.29
C LEU A 123 10.48 6.74 -0.80
N CYS A 124 11.46 5.88 -1.06
CA CYS A 124 11.42 4.45 -0.70
C CYS A 124 12.77 3.93 -0.21
N GLY A 125 13.55 4.73 0.51
CA GLY A 125 14.81 4.31 1.12
C GLY A 125 16.01 4.98 0.47
N SER A 126 17.18 4.36 0.56
CA SER A 126 18.44 4.94 0.06
C SER A 126 19.08 4.03 -0.99
N PRO A 127 19.70 4.58 -2.05
CA PRO A 127 20.41 3.80 -3.06
C PRO A 127 21.62 3.03 -2.50
N LEU A 128 22.15 3.45 -1.34
CA LEU A 128 23.24 2.73 -0.66
C LEU A 128 22.74 1.59 0.24
N ASP A 129 21.45 1.54 0.52
CA ASP A 129 20.84 0.52 1.39
C ASP A 129 20.44 -0.72 0.59
N VAL A 130 21.43 -1.33 -0.07
CA VAL A 130 21.24 -2.49 -0.95
C VAL A 130 20.62 -3.66 -0.21
N ALA A 131 21.04 -3.90 1.04
CA ALA A 131 20.49 -4.95 1.89
C ALA A 131 19.04 -4.68 2.31
N GLY A 132 18.63 -3.40 2.43
CA GLY A 132 17.26 -3.01 2.73
C GLY A 132 16.31 -3.17 1.54
N GLY A 133 16.80 -3.10 0.30
CA GLY A 133 16.07 -3.45 -0.92
C GLY A 133 14.94 -2.52 -1.35
N ASP A 134 14.32 -1.77 -0.41
CA ASP A 134 13.14 -0.92 -0.64
C ASP A 134 13.34 0.10 -1.79
N TRP A 135 14.56 0.62 -1.97
CA TRP A 135 14.88 1.56 -3.05
C TRP A 135 14.81 0.91 -4.45
N PHE A 136 15.20 -0.35 -4.56
CA PHE A 136 15.29 -1.07 -5.83
C PHE A 136 13.96 -1.66 -6.27
N VAL A 137 13.09 -1.99 -5.31
CA VAL A 137 11.76 -2.57 -5.57
C VAL A 137 10.67 -1.53 -5.75
N GLY A 138 10.92 -0.26 -5.40
CA GLY A 138 10.01 0.86 -5.70
C GLY A 138 8.60 0.69 -5.13
N LYS A 139 8.42 0.97 -3.83
CA LYS A 139 7.11 0.95 -3.16
C LYS A 139 6.14 1.89 -3.88
N ALA A 140 4.86 1.51 -3.93
CA ALA A 140 3.87 2.23 -4.72
C ALA A 140 2.46 2.06 -4.14
N VAL A 141 1.56 2.94 -4.60
CA VAL A 141 0.11 2.71 -4.57
C VAL A 141 -0.38 2.48 -6.00
N VAL A 142 -1.23 1.48 -6.16
CA VAL A 142 -1.91 1.19 -7.43
C VAL A 142 -3.42 1.25 -7.22
N SER A 143 -4.17 1.51 -8.28
CA SER A 143 -5.62 1.43 -8.23
C SER A 143 -6.25 0.80 -9.47
N ALA A 144 -7.44 0.26 -9.28
CA ALA A 144 -8.33 -0.18 -10.35
C ALA A 144 -9.72 0.42 -10.12
N ILE A 145 -10.27 1.09 -11.14
CA ILE A 145 -11.65 1.55 -11.14
C ILE A 145 -12.52 0.43 -11.67
N ILE A 146 -13.55 0.05 -10.92
CA ILE A 146 -14.51 -0.99 -11.29
C ILE A 146 -15.93 -0.42 -11.33
N ASP A 147 -16.79 -1.00 -12.17
CA ASP A 147 -18.23 -0.73 -12.16
C ASP A 147 -18.93 -1.76 -11.27
N HIS A 148 -19.51 -1.30 -10.16
CA HIS A 148 -20.34 -2.14 -9.29
C HIS A 148 -21.84 -1.89 -9.58
N PRO A 149 -22.66 -2.94 -9.76
CA PRO A 149 -24.08 -2.78 -10.13
C PRO A 149 -24.89 -1.90 -9.17
N LEU A 150 -24.60 -1.95 -7.87
CA LEU A 150 -25.32 -1.17 -6.84
C LEU A 150 -24.60 0.09 -6.36
N LEU A 151 -23.27 0.10 -6.43
CA LEU A 151 -22.44 1.15 -5.82
C LEU A 151 -21.92 2.16 -6.86
N GLY A 152 -22.15 1.90 -8.15
CA GLY A 152 -21.60 2.67 -9.24
C GLY A 152 -20.09 2.46 -9.36
N GLU A 153 -19.36 3.53 -9.67
CA GLU A 153 -17.90 3.46 -9.71
C GLU A 153 -17.31 3.24 -8.31
N MET A 154 -16.47 2.22 -8.19
CA MET A 154 -15.62 2.01 -7.03
C MET A 154 -14.15 2.08 -7.46
N GLU A 155 -13.30 2.66 -6.63
CA GLU A 155 -11.87 2.65 -6.84
C GLU A 155 -11.19 1.79 -5.77
N ILE A 156 -10.55 0.72 -6.23
CA ILE A 156 -9.86 -0.26 -5.40
C ILE A 156 -8.38 0.10 -5.38
N PHE A 157 -7.87 0.53 -4.23
CA PHE A 157 -6.45 0.77 -4.02
C PHE A 157 -5.76 -0.45 -3.44
N ASN A 158 -4.56 -0.75 -3.92
CA ASN A 158 -3.65 -1.71 -3.32
C ASN A 158 -2.30 -1.01 -3.09
N THR A 159 -1.74 -1.13 -1.88
CA THR A 159 -0.46 -0.49 -1.54
C THR A 159 0.45 -1.39 -0.72
N HIS A 160 1.74 -1.09 -0.77
CA HIS A 160 2.74 -1.61 0.14
C HIS A 160 3.65 -0.45 0.56
N LEU A 161 3.55 0.02 1.82
CA LEU A 161 4.33 1.16 2.31
C LEU A 161 5.77 0.76 2.70
N PHE A 162 6.61 1.77 2.98
CA PHE A 162 8.02 1.61 3.35
C PHE A 162 8.20 0.89 4.70
N ALA A 163 9.04 -0.16 4.75
CA ALA A 163 9.09 -1.08 5.89
C ALA A 163 10.12 -0.69 6.96
N LYS A 164 11.21 -0.01 6.58
CA LYS A 164 12.36 0.16 7.47
C LYS A 164 12.03 0.95 8.74
N GLY A 165 12.53 0.45 9.87
CA GLY A 165 12.38 1.06 11.20
C GLY A 165 11.31 0.42 12.09
N GLY A 166 10.52 -0.54 11.57
CA GLY A 166 9.50 -1.26 12.33
C GLY A 166 8.57 -0.32 13.10
N GLU A 167 8.29 -0.60 14.37
CA GLU A 167 7.41 0.24 15.20
C GLU A 167 8.14 1.35 15.97
N SER A 168 9.44 1.53 15.73
CA SER A 168 10.24 2.59 16.36
C SER A 168 11.20 3.22 15.35
N PRO A 169 10.68 3.77 14.22
CA PRO A 169 11.51 4.35 13.20
C PRO A 169 12.16 5.65 13.69
N THR A 170 13.38 5.91 13.21
CA THR A 170 14.00 7.24 13.29
C THR A 170 13.18 8.27 12.50
N LYS A 171 13.35 9.57 12.76
CA LYS A 171 12.64 10.62 12.01
C LYS A 171 12.82 10.51 10.48
N PRO A 172 14.02 10.27 9.91
CA PRO A 172 14.17 10.03 8.47
C PRO A 172 13.37 8.82 7.96
N GLN A 173 13.39 7.70 8.68
CA GLN A 173 12.61 6.51 8.30
C GLN A 173 11.10 6.76 8.35
N MET A 174 10.63 7.45 9.39
CA MET A 174 9.22 7.86 9.49
C MET A 174 8.85 8.84 8.36
N ALA A 175 9.76 9.74 7.98
CA ALA A 175 9.49 10.67 6.87
C ALA A 175 9.25 9.92 5.55
N HIS A 176 10.00 8.87 5.26
CA HIS A 176 9.75 8.03 4.07
C HIS A 176 8.36 7.40 4.09
N ARG A 177 7.93 6.87 5.25
CA ARG A 177 6.57 6.34 5.41
C ARG A 177 5.50 7.43 5.25
N LEU A 178 5.71 8.59 5.85
CA LEU A 178 4.78 9.72 5.78
C LEU A 178 4.65 10.30 4.38
N VAL A 179 5.72 10.34 3.59
CA VAL A 179 5.64 10.73 2.16
C VAL A 179 4.76 9.75 1.38
N GLY A 180 4.95 8.44 1.59
CA GLY A 180 4.08 7.43 0.99
C GLY A 180 2.62 7.53 1.46
N ALA A 181 2.42 7.74 2.76
CA ALA A 181 1.10 7.97 3.35
C ALA A 181 0.41 9.20 2.75
N TYR A 182 1.12 10.32 2.62
CA TYR A 182 0.62 11.54 2.00
C TYR A 182 0.23 11.36 0.53
N GLU A 183 1.09 10.72 -0.26
CA GLU A 183 0.80 10.46 -1.68
C GLU A 183 -0.34 9.46 -1.88
N PHE A 184 -0.54 8.55 -0.93
CA PHE A 184 -1.70 7.66 -0.85
C PHE A 184 -2.98 8.44 -0.50
N THR A 185 -2.96 9.29 0.54
CA THR A 185 -4.16 10.03 0.99
C THR A 185 -4.68 10.96 -0.09
N ARG A 186 -3.78 11.62 -0.83
CA ARG A 186 -4.16 12.47 -1.96
C ARG A 186 -4.98 11.72 -3.00
N ARG A 187 -4.61 10.48 -3.32
CA ARG A 187 -5.32 9.65 -4.31
C ARG A 187 -6.67 9.17 -3.82
N VAL A 188 -6.72 8.69 -2.58
CA VAL A 188 -7.98 8.31 -1.94
C VAL A 188 -8.95 9.49 -1.93
N ASN A 189 -8.48 10.69 -1.59
CA ASN A 189 -9.31 11.89 -1.56
C ASN A 189 -9.76 12.33 -2.95
N ILE A 190 -8.90 12.22 -3.98
CA ILE A 190 -9.29 12.45 -5.37
C ILE A 190 -10.41 11.48 -5.78
N ALA A 191 -10.22 10.18 -5.57
CA ALA A 191 -11.22 9.17 -5.91
C ALA A 191 -12.57 9.45 -5.22
N ALA A 192 -12.55 9.72 -3.91
CA ALA A 192 -13.75 10.04 -3.16
C ALA A 192 -14.42 11.35 -3.63
N SER A 193 -13.64 12.36 -4.06
CA SER A 193 -14.18 13.63 -4.59
C SER A 193 -14.83 13.48 -5.97
N LEU A 194 -14.45 12.44 -6.72
CA LEU A 194 -15.04 12.09 -8.01
C LEU A 194 -16.32 11.26 -7.88
N GLY A 195 -16.87 11.13 -6.66
CA GLY A 195 -18.12 10.40 -6.43
C GLY A 195 -17.94 8.88 -6.30
N ARG A 196 -16.70 8.39 -6.16
CA ARG A 196 -16.41 6.94 -6.10
C ARG A 196 -16.42 6.41 -4.67
N HIS A 197 -16.95 5.21 -4.51
CA HIS A 197 -16.69 4.43 -3.31
C HIS A 197 -15.21 4.03 -3.30
N VAL A 198 -14.57 4.09 -2.14
CA VAL A 198 -13.16 3.73 -2.02
C VAL A 198 -13.03 2.49 -1.15
N LEU A 199 -12.30 1.51 -1.68
CA LEU A 199 -11.78 0.36 -0.95
C LEU A 199 -10.26 0.39 -1.07
N ALA A 200 -9.53 0.39 0.03
CA ALA A 200 -8.08 0.38 0.02
C ALA A 200 -7.56 -0.80 0.83
N VAL A 201 -6.68 -1.58 0.23
CA VAL A 201 -6.13 -2.79 0.81
C VAL A 201 -4.60 -2.80 0.75
N GLY A 202 -3.98 -3.60 1.60
CA GLY A 202 -2.57 -3.93 1.47
C GLY A 202 -1.81 -3.95 2.78
N ASP A 203 -0.49 -4.04 2.64
CA ASP A 203 0.48 -4.01 3.72
C ASP A 203 0.94 -2.56 3.94
N PHE A 204 0.40 -1.93 4.97
CA PHE A 204 0.73 -0.54 5.28
C PHE A 204 2.05 -0.43 6.08
N ASN A 205 2.73 -1.53 6.42
CA ASN A 205 3.98 -1.55 7.21
C ASN A 205 3.93 -0.69 8.49
N CYS A 206 2.73 -0.57 9.04
CA CYS A 206 2.43 0.37 10.10
C CYS A 206 1.33 -0.22 10.98
N VAL A 207 1.56 -0.28 12.29
CA VAL A 207 0.46 -0.55 13.23
C VAL A 207 -0.52 0.62 13.25
N SER A 208 -1.77 0.33 13.63
CA SER A 208 -2.90 1.28 13.57
C SER A 208 -2.61 2.63 14.25
N LYS A 209 -1.90 2.61 15.39
CA LYS A 209 -1.53 3.81 16.17
C LYS A 209 -0.27 4.54 15.68
N SER A 210 0.42 4.02 14.66
CA SER A 210 1.60 4.70 14.13
C SER A 210 1.24 6.06 13.54
N PRO A 211 2.14 7.05 13.58
CA PRO A 211 1.88 8.36 13.00
C PRO A 211 1.46 8.33 11.53
N ALA A 212 2.03 7.44 10.72
CA ALA A 212 1.66 7.30 9.31
C ALA A 212 0.22 6.77 9.14
N MET A 213 -0.21 5.78 9.93
CA MET A 213 -1.61 5.30 9.87
C MET A 213 -2.60 6.31 10.42
N GLN A 214 -2.26 7.00 11.51
CA GLN A 214 -3.09 8.10 12.02
C GLN A 214 -3.21 9.23 10.99
N PHE A 215 -2.13 9.53 10.26
CA PHE A 215 -2.19 10.44 9.12
C PHE A 215 -3.15 9.95 8.04
N ILE A 216 -3.09 8.67 7.65
CA ILE A 216 -4.01 8.10 6.66
C ILE A 216 -5.46 8.23 7.10
N TYR A 217 -5.80 7.77 8.30
CA TYR A 217 -7.16 7.82 8.83
C TYR A 217 -7.69 9.26 8.89
N THR A 218 -6.94 10.15 9.53
CA THR A 218 -7.36 11.53 9.76
C THR A 218 -7.49 12.33 8.47
N MET A 219 -6.62 12.09 7.48
CA MET A 219 -6.61 12.86 6.23
C MET A 219 -7.57 12.32 5.17
N THR A 220 -8.00 11.06 5.28
CA THR A 220 -8.89 10.42 4.29
C THR A 220 -10.27 10.10 4.80
N GLY A 221 -10.49 10.02 6.12
CA GLY A 221 -11.74 9.48 6.67
C GLY A 221 -12.00 8.01 6.33
N LEU A 222 -10.96 7.27 5.93
CA LEU A 222 -11.05 5.82 5.74
C LEU A 222 -11.37 5.13 7.08
N SER A 223 -12.34 4.23 7.04
CA SER A 223 -12.70 3.36 8.15
C SER A 223 -11.98 2.03 8.03
N ASP A 224 -11.46 1.52 9.14
CA ASP A 224 -10.86 0.19 9.23
C ASP A 224 -11.94 -0.89 9.36
N ALA A 225 -11.96 -1.87 8.46
CA ALA A 225 -12.90 -3.00 8.49
C ALA A 225 -12.81 -3.78 9.81
N TRP A 226 -11.61 -4.00 10.34
CA TRP A 226 -11.40 -4.70 11.60
C TRP A 226 -11.95 -3.91 12.79
N GLY A 227 -11.60 -2.62 12.85
CA GLY A 227 -12.09 -1.72 13.88
C GLY A 227 -13.61 -1.58 13.87
N SER A 228 -14.23 -1.69 12.70
CA SER A 228 -15.68 -1.61 12.53
C SER A 228 -16.42 -2.84 13.09
N THR A 229 -15.82 -4.03 13.09
CA THR A 229 -16.50 -5.28 13.50
C THR A 229 -16.08 -5.78 14.89
N HIS A 230 -14.90 -5.39 15.40
CA HIS A 230 -14.38 -5.87 16.69
C HIS A 230 -14.44 -4.83 17.82
N GLY A 231 -15.22 -3.77 17.64
CA GLY A 231 -15.53 -2.80 18.70
C GLY A 231 -14.36 -1.90 19.14
N SER A 232 -13.21 -1.95 18.44
CA SER A 232 -12.14 -0.99 18.66
C SER A 232 -11.21 -0.80 17.46
N PHE A 233 -11.11 0.44 16.97
CA PHE A 233 -10.08 0.90 16.02
C PHE A 233 -8.65 0.83 16.59
N VAL A 234 -8.57 0.73 17.92
CA VAL A 234 -7.35 0.75 18.72
C VAL A 234 -7.50 -0.31 19.80
N LEU A 235 -6.82 -1.45 19.64
CA LEU A 235 -6.59 -2.49 20.65
C LEU A 235 -6.97 -2.02 22.09
N PRO A 236 -8.03 -2.54 22.73
CA PRO A 236 -8.21 -2.31 24.15
C PRO A 236 -6.96 -2.87 24.84
N GLN A 237 -6.12 -1.99 25.39
CA GLN A 237 -4.93 -2.38 26.15
C GLN A 237 -5.28 -3.02 27.50
N ALA A 238 -6.56 -3.08 27.85
CA ALA A 238 -7.02 -3.43 29.18
C ALA A 238 -6.83 -4.92 29.52
N ASP A 239 -7.02 -5.82 28.55
CA ASP A 239 -6.78 -7.26 28.75
C ASP A 239 -5.56 -7.69 27.92
N GLY A 240 -4.54 -8.23 28.59
CA GLY A 240 -3.30 -8.65 27.96
C GLY A 240 -3.51 -9.62 26.79
N VAL A 241 -2.54 -9.72 25.89
CA VAL A 241 -2.57 -10.77 24.87
C VAL A 241 -2.20 -12.10 25.57
N HIS A 242 -3.17 -12.98 25.74
CA HIS A 242 -2.99 -14.22 26.52
C HIS A 242 -2.38 -15.39 25.72
N SER A 243 -2.50 -15.38 24.39
CA SER A 243 -1.92 -16.41 23.52
C SER A 243 -1.73 -15.89 22.09
N PRO A 244 -0.86 -16.52 21.27
CA PRO A 244 -0.74 -16.18 19.86
C PRO A 244 -2.04 -16.34 19.06
N HIS A 245 -2.91 -17.30 19.43
CA HIS A 245 -4.23 -17.46 18.80
C HIS A 245 -5.16 -16.29 19.12
N HIS A 246 -5.17 -15.83 20.37
CA HIS A 246 -5.90 -14.63 20.77
C HIS A 246 -5.34 -13.37 20.07
N ALA A 247 -4.02 -13.30 19.87
CA ALA A 247 -3.41 -12.21 19.11
C ALA A 247 -3.91 -12.16 17.65
N VAL A 248 -4.02 -13.32 17.00
CA VAL A 248 -4.50 -13.39 15.61
C VAL A 248 -6.01 -13.15 15.54
N ASN A 249 -6.80 -13.89 16.32
CA ASN A 249 -8.26 -13.88 16.21
C ASN A 249 -8.90 -12.59 16.73
N ASP A 250 -8.42 -12.06 17.85
CA ASP A 250 -9.08 -10.94 18.52
C ASP A 250 -8.37 -9.60 18.27
N ARG A 251 -7.07 -9.65 17.93
CA ARG A 251 -6.24 -8.44 17.71
C ARG A 251 -5.82 -8.23 16.26
N GLY A 252 -6.11 -9.18 15.38
CA GLY A 252 -5.86 -9.08 13.95
C GLY A 252 -4.37 -9.08 13.61
N VAL A 253 -3.54 -9.79 14.39
CA VAL A 253 -2.12 -9.93 14.07
C VAL A 253 -1.94 -10.62 12.72
N THR A 254 -1.18 -9.98 11.83
CA THR A 254 -0.89 -10.45 10.48
C THR A 254 0.57 -10.79 10.26
N ALA A 255 1.49 -10.13 10.97
CA ALA A 255 2.93 -10.32 10.80
C ALA A 255 3.64 -10.64 12.14
N ASP A 256 4.82 -11.23 12.07
CA ASP A 256 5.65 -11.59 13.24
C ASP A 256 4.91 -12.41 14.32
N SER A 257 3.88 -13.16 13.93
CA SER A 257 3.15 -14.04 14.83
C SER A 257 3.97 -15.29 15.15
N PRO A 258 4.01 -15.76 16.41
CA PRO A 258 4.58 -17.08 16.75
C PRO A 258 3.89 -18.26 16.06
N LEU A 259 2.66 -18.09 15.57
CA LEU A 259 1.94 -19.13 14.81
C LEU A 259 2.43 -19.23 13.36
N ASN A 260 3.11 -18.21 12.84
CA ASN A 260 3.64 -18.24 11.49
C ASN A 260 4.99 -18.96 11.47
N THR A 261 5.09 -19.98 10.63
CA THR A 261 6.28 -20.84 10.51
C THR A 261 7.54 -20.07 10.08
N TYR A 262 7.40 -18.94 9.36
CA TYR A 262 8.49 -18.07 8.95
C TYR A 262 8.91 -17.05 10.01
N SER A 263 8.18 -16.95 11.12
CA SER A 263 8.60 -16.14 12.28
C SER A 263 9.59 -16.88 13.17
N LYS A 264 9.79 -18.19 12.96
CA LYS A 264 10.65 -19.01 13.82
C LYS A 264 12.11 -18.53 13.75
N GLY A 265 12.67 -18.20 14.91
CA GLY A 265 14.05 -17.72 15.04
C GLY A 265 14.24 -16.23 14.74
N LYS A 266 13.17 -15.49 14.41
CA LYS A 266 13.23 -14.02 14.33
C LYS A 266 13.42 -13.43 15.72
N VAL A 267 14.24 -12.39 15.83
CA VAL A 267 14.33 -11.56 17.04
C VAL A 267 13.23 -10.51 16.95
N PHE A 268 12.19 -10.67 17.76
CA PHE A 268 11.06 -9.75 17.78
C PHE A 268 11.41 -8.43 18.49
N ASP A 269 10.94 -7.32 17.91
CA ASP A 269 11.01 -6.02 18.57
C ASP A 269 10.09 -5.95 19.81
N GLU A 270 10.15 -4.84 20.54
CA GLU A 270 9.36 -4.65 21.75
C GLU A 270 7.84 -4.77 21.48
N HIS A 271 7.36 -4.26 20.35
CA HIS A 271 5.95 -4.33 20.00
C HIS A 271 5.51 -5.77 19.76
N ALA A 272 6.19 -6.49 18.87
CA ALA A 272 5.87 -7.89 18.56
C ALA A 272 5.99 -8.79 19.79
N ARG A 273 6.96 -8.57 20.68
CA ARG A 273 7.06 -9.32 21.95
C ARG A 273 5.88 -9.02 22.87
N LYS A 274 5.47 -7.76 22.98
CA LYS A 274 4.38 -7.33 23.86
C LYS A 274 3.01 -7.79 23.37
N TYR A 275 2.79 -7.80 22.06
CA TYR A 275 1.48 -8.07 21.46
C TYR A 275 1.40 -9.42 20.72
N LEU A 276 2.45 -10.24 20.79
CA LEU A 276 2.59 -11.54 20.11
C LEU A 276 2.42 -11.43 18.59
N GLY A 277 3.00 -10.37 18.02
CA GLY A 277 3.03 -10.05 16.60
C GLY A 277 2.57 -8.62 16.31
N LYS A 278 2.32 -8.33 15.04
CA LYS A 278 1.95 -7.01 14.52
C LYS A 278 0.77 -7.13 13.58
N ARG A 279 -0.08 -6.11 13.59
CA ARG A 279 -1.12 -5.92 12.58
C ARG A 279 -0.64 -4.86 11.60
N LEU A 280 -0.25 -5.28 10.40
CA LEU A 280 0.33 -4.40 9.36
C LEU A 280 -0.53 -4.35 8.10
N ASP A 281 -1.41 -5.34 7.91
CA ASP A 281 -2.27 -5.46 6.75
C ASP A 281 -3.69 -4.99 7.07
N TYR A 282 -4.31 -4.27 6.13
CA TYR A 282 -5.58 -3.59 6.35
C TYR A 282 -6.53 -3.72 5.16
N VAL A 283 -7.83 -3.76 5.48
CA VAL A 283 -8.91 -3.45 4.53
C VAL A 283 -9.60 -2.20 5.04
N LEU A 284 -9.43 -1.11 4.30
CA LEU A 284 -9.96 0.22 4.62
C LEU A 284 -11.02 0.61 3.60
N PHE A 285 -12.03 1.35 4.02
CA PHE A 285 -13.12 1.73 3.13
C PHE A 285 -13.72 3.08 3.51
N ARG A 286 -14.32 3.76 2.53
CA ARG A 286 -15.14 4.94 2.76
C ARG A 286 -16.15 5.18 1.65
N PRO A 287 -17.27 5.87 1.95
CA PRO A 287 -18.14 6.41 0.93
C PRO A 287 -17.48 7.57 0.16
N PRO A 288 -18.02 7.95 -1.01
CA PRO A 288 -17.69 9.18 -1.71
C PRO A 288 -17.81 10.42 -0.81
N SER A 289 -17.00 11.45 -1.08
CA SER A 289 -17.12 12.76 -0.43
C SER A 289 -18.36 13.51 -0.93
N SER A 290 -18.59 13.44 -2.23
CA SER A 290 -19.73 14.02 -2.94
C SER A 290 -20.70 12.90 -3.29
N LYS A 291 -21.94 12.97 -2.81
CA LYS A 291 -22.98 11.94 -3.04
C LYS A 291 -23.76 12.28 -4.30
N PRO A 292 -23.45 11.69 -5.47
CA PRO A 292 -24.18 11.99 -6.71
C PRO A 292 -25.63 11.49 -6.64
N PRO A 293 -26.54 11.92 -7.55
CA PRO A 293 -27.93 11.46 -7.55
C PRO A 293 -28.12 9.94 -7.61
N GLN A 294 -27.20 9.23 -8.30
CA GLN A 294 -27.16 7.77 -8.39
C GLN A 294 -26.68 7.06 -7.11
N TYR A 295 -26.34 7.81 -6.06
CA TYR A 295 -25.87 7.28 -4.79
C TYR A 295 -27.02 6.67 -3.97
N THR A 296 -27.17 5.36 -4.09
CA THR A 296 -28.28 4.60 -3.48
C THR A 296 -27.85 3.62 -2.41
N HIS A 297 -26.61 3.14 -2.46
CA HIS A 297 -26.06 2.15 -1.54
C HIS A 297 -24.69 2.58 -1.01
N GLU A 298 -24.33 2.06 0.16
CA GLU A 298 -23.06 2.29 0.86
C GLU A 298 -22.45 0.97 1.32
N LEU A 299 -21.12 0.89 1.32
CA LEU A 299 -20.41 -0.23 1.94
C LEU A 299 -20.58 -0.20 3.46
N ARG A 300 -21.08 -1.30 4.04
CA ARG A 300 -21.06 -1.55 5.48
C ARG A 300 -20.28 -2.82 5.77
N CYS A 301 -19.16 -2.70 6.49
CA CYS A 301 -18.42 -3.87 6.93
C CYS A 301 -19.29 -4.70 7.89
N ARG A 302 -19.52 -5.97 7.54
CA ARG A 302 -20.32 -6.91 8.33
C ARG A 302 -19.44 -7.83 9.17
N GLU A 303 -18.34 -8.28 8.57
CA GLU A 303 -17.39 -9.20 9.18
C GLU A 303 -15.98 -8.91 8.67
N SER A 304 -14.98 -9.14 9.52
CA SER A 304 -13.60 -9.21 9.11
C SER A 304 -12.85 -10.25 9.94
N SER A 305 -11.78 -10.82 9.40
CA SER A 305 -10.97 -11.82 10.11
C SER A 305 -9.59 -11.97 9.47
N VAL A 306 -8.67 -12.61 10.20
CA VAL A 306 -7.37 -12.99 9.66
C VAL A 306 -7.53 -14.30 8.89
N ALA A 307 -7.01 -14.34 7.68
CA ALA A 307 -7.06 -15.46 6.76
C ALA A 307 -5.66 -16.09 6.55
N PHE A 308 -5.59 -17.27 5.91
CA PHE A 308 -4.32 -17.95 5.62
C PHE A 308 -3.48 -18.30 6.87
N THR A 309 -4.14 -18.57 8.00
CA THR A 309 -3.48 -18.91 9.27
C THR A 309 -3.09 -20.39 9.39
N HIS A 310 -3.65 -21.24 8.53
CA HIS A 310 -3.33 -22.66 8.45
C HIS A 310 -2.10 -22.92 7.58
N HIS A 311 -1.55 -24.13 7.64
CA HIS A 311 -0.41 -24.53 6.81
C HIS A 311 -0.85 -24.84 5.38
N VAL A 312 0.05 -24.60 4.42
CA VAL A 312 -0.14 -25.01 3.03
C VAL A 312 -0.41 -26.52 2.99
N PRO A 313 -1.52 -26.97 2.35
CA PRO A 313 -1.88 -28.39 2.31
C PRO A 313 -0.73 -29.29 1.86
N GLY A 314 -0.52 -30.39 2.58
CA GLY A 314 0.58 -31.34 2.32
C GLY A 314 1.96 -30.88 2.80
N THR A 315 2.06 -29.75 3.51
CA THR A 315 3.31 -29.21 4.04
C THR A 315 3.18 -28.79 5.52
N GLN A 316 4.28 -28.32 6.10
CA GLN A 316 4.33 -27.76 7.45
C GLN A 316 4.70 -26.26 7.44
N VAL A 317 4.46 -25.58 6.31
CA VAL A 317 4.80 -24.16 6.15
C VAL A 317 3.56 -23.31 5.97
N SER A 318 3.64 -22.06 6.38
CA SER A 318 2.61 -21.04 6.19
C SER A 318 2.56 -20.59 4.72
N PHE A 319 1.46 -19.96 4.30
CA PHE A 319 1.31 -19.45 2.92
C PHE A 319 2.22 -18.26 2.62
N SER A 320 2.52 -17.45 3.63
CA SER A 320 3.44 -16.33 3.56
C SER A 320 4.03 -16.09 4.95
N ASP A 321 5.01 -15.19 5.09
CA ASP A 321 5.44 -14.70 6.40
C ASP A 321 4.47 -13.68 7.01
N HIS A 322 3.45 -13.29 6.23
CA HIS A 322 2.23 -12.63 6.68
C HIS A 322 1.02 -13.59 6.63
N PHE A 323 0.02 -13.33 7.47
CA PHE A 323 -1.34 -13.82 7.30
C PHE A 323 -2.16 -12.82 6.49
N GLY A 324 -3.20 -13.30 5.80
CA GLY A 324 -4.10 -12.45 5.03
C GLY A 324 -5.13 -11.75 5.92
N VAL A 325 -5.78 -10.72 5.38
CA VAL A 325 -6.95 -10.08 6.01
C VAL A 325 -8.11 -10.16 5.05
N THR A 326 -9.25 -10.63 5.57
CA THR A 326 -10.50 -10.68 4.82
C THR A 326 -11.55 -9.77 5.45
N ALA A 327 -12.40 -9.18 4.62
CA ALA A 327 -13.57 -8.44 5.07
C ALA A 327 -14.75 -8.68 4.12
N THR A 328 -15.94 -8.79 4.71
CA THR A 328 -17.21 -8.95 4.01
C THR A 328 -18.04 -7.70 4.22
N PHE A 329 -18.45 -7.08 3.11
CA PHE A 329 -19.24 -5.86 3.10
C PHE A 329 -20.65 -6.14 2.59
N GLU A 330 -21.64 -5.57 3.25
CA GLU A 330 -23.00 -5.42 2.72
C GLU A 330 -23.09 -4.11 1.95
N CYS A 331 -23.71 -4.13 0.77
CA CYS A 331 -24.12 -2.94 0.02
C CYS A 331 -25.48 -2.46 0.55
N ALA A 332 -25.46 -1.66 1.61
CA ALA A 332 -26.66 -1.25 2.33
C ALA A 332 -27.32 -0.01 1.69
N PRO A 333 -28.66 0.03 1.53
CA PRO A 333 -29.36 1.22 1.03
C PRO A 333 -29.14 2.45 1.92
N VAL A 334 -28.91 3.60 1.30
CA VAL A 334 -28.71 4.89 1.97
C VAL A 334 -30.05 5.42 2.44
N ARG A 335 -30.27 5.51 3.76
CA ARG A 335 -31.48 6.12 4.32
C ARG A 335 -31.36 7.65 4.26
N ARG A 336 -32.17 8.30 3.40
CA ARG A 336 -32.16 9.76 3.19
C ARG A 336 -32.53 10.62 4.42
N ASN A 337 -33.07 10.04 5.49
CA ASN A 337 -33.61 10.77 6.66
C ASN A 337 -32.83 10.59 7.97
N SER A 338 -31.57 10.14 7.94
CA SER A 338 -30.73 10.21 9.14
C SER A 338 -30.14 11.62 9.26
N PRO A 339 -30.40 12.37 10.34
CA PRO A 339 -29.64 13.58 10.63
C PRO A 339 -28.17 13.22 10.57
N GLN A 340 -27.35 14.07 9.94
CA GLN A 340 -25.90 14.01 10.11
C GLN A 340 -25.62 14.15 11.60
N ASN A 341 -25.53 13.03 12.32
CA ASN A 341 -24.95 13.03 13.64
C ASN A 341 -23.52 13.49 13.42
N GLY A 342 -23.24 14.69 13.95
CA GLY A 342 -21.97 15.37 13.80
C GLY A 342 -20.81 14.43 14.06
N HIS A 343 -19.70 14.73 13.40
CA HIS A 343 -18.40 14.12 13.65
C HIS A 343 -18.23 13.89 15.15
N ARG A 344 -18.44 12.67 15.62
CA ARG A 344 -18.04 12.30 16.97
C ARG A 344 -16.51 12.31 16.92
N PRO A 345 -15.83 13.14 17.73
CA PRO A 345 -14.39 13.07 17.84
C PRO A 345 -14.02 11.63 18.16
N ILE A 346 -13.11 11.08 17.38
CA ILE A 346 -12.51 9.78 17.66
C ILE A 346 -11.73 9.97 18.96
N THR A 347 -12.25 9.47 20.08
CA THR A 347 -11.53 9.51 21.35
C THR A 347 -10.71 8.22 21.47
N PRO A 348 -9.38 8.27 21.30
CA PRO A 348 -8.53 7.11 21.50
C PRO A 348 -8.40 6.78 23.01
N PRO A 349 -8.38 5.50 23.41
CA PRO A 349 -8.08 5.11 24.78
C PRO A 349 -6.66 5.53 25.17
N ARG A 350 -6.53 6.15 26.35
CA ARG A 350 -5.25 6.56 26.97
C ARG A 350 -4.32 5.36 27.10
N GLY A 351 -3.12 5.47 26.51
CA GLY A 351 -2.07 4.46 26.59
C GLY A 351 -1.27 4.36 25.29
N THR A 352 -0.40 5.34 25.05
CA THR A 352 0.77 5.46 24.13
C THR A 352 0.92 6.95 23.80
N SER A 353 2.15 7.45 23.64
CA SER A 353 2.51 8.87 23.65
C SER A 353 2.08 9.71 22.44
N TYR A 354 1.68 9.09 21.32
CA TYR A 354 1.15 9.81 20.14
C TYR A 354 -0.31 9.41 19.91
N SER A 355 -1.21 10.38 20.01
CA SER A 355 -2.65 10.16 19.97
C SER A 355 -3.35 11.44 19.51
N PRO A 356 -3.14 11.83 18.24
CA PRO A 356 -3.58 13.12 17.75
C PRO A 356 -5.11 13.23 17.80
N THR A 357 -5.61 14.35 18.31
CA THR A 357 -7.06 14.60 18.44
C THR A 357 -7.61 15.44 17.30
N THR A 358 -6.73 16.13 16.55
CA THR A 358 -7.10 17.07 15.50
C THR A 358 -6.33 16.82 14.20
N ARG A 359 -6.89 17.30 13.08
CA ARG A 359 -6.22 17.26 11.77
C ARG A 359 -4.93 18.07 11.77
N ALA A 360 -4.90 19.17 12.52
CA ALA A 360 -3.74 20.04 12.70
C ALA A 360 -2.57 19.30 13.38
N GLU A 361 -2.81 18.58 14.49
CA GLU A 361 -1.75 17.84 15.21
C GLU A 361 -1.05 16.78 14.33
N VAL A 362 -1.80 16.14 13.44
CA VAL A 362 -1.24 15.16 12.50
C VAL A 362 -0.37 15.84 11.45
N LEU A 363 -0.80 16.99 10.94
CA LEU A 363 -0.04 17.79 9.98
C LEU A 363 1.24 18.35 10.61
N GLU A 364 1.15 18.93 11.81
CA GLU A 364 2.29 19.46 12.55
C GLU A 364 3.36 18.39 12.83
N TYR A 365 2.94 17.19 13.25
CA TYR A 365 3.87 16.07 13.43
C TYR A 365 4.57 15.70 12.11
N ALA A 366 3.81 15.64 11.02
CA ALA A 366 4.35 15.31 9.71
C ALA A 366 5.35 16.38 9.24
N ILE A 367 5.01 17.66 9.36
CA ILE A 367 5.87 18.82 9.05
C ILE A 367 7.17 18.77 9.87
N SER A 368 7.07 18.58 11.18
CA SER A 368 8.23 18.46 12.08
C SER A 368 9.15 17.29 11.69
N THR A 369 8.55 16.17 11.29
CA THR A 369 9.28 14.98 10.86
C THR A 369 9.96 15.19 9.50
N MET A 370 9.27 15.82 8.53
CA MET A 370 9.84 16.19 7.23
C MET A 370 11.02 17.15 7.39
N GLY A 371 10.89 18.21 8.20
CA GLY A 371 11.95 19.18 8.43
C GLY A 371 13.21 18.55 9.04
N ALA A 372 13.04 17.67 10.03
CA ALA A 372 14.14 16.92 10.61
C ALA A 372 14.81 15.99 9.57
N ALA A 373 14.01 15.24 8.80
CA ALA A 373 14.53 14.37 7.75
C ALA A 373 15.26 15.15 6.65
N TYR A 374 14.76 16.32 6.24
CA TYR A 374 15.41 17.18 5.27
C TYR A 374 16.78 17.65 5.74
N SER A 375 16.87 18.11 7.00
CA SER A 375 18.16 18.51 7.59
C SER A 375 19.17 17.36 7.60
N PHE A 376 18.71 16.14 7.93
CA PHE A 376 19.53 14.94 7.93
C PHE A 376 19.97 14.57 6.51
N ALA A 377 19.06 14.50 5.54
CA ALA A 377 19.34 14.15 4.15
C ALA A 377 20.34 15.14 3.51
N ARG A 378 20.20 16.43 3.80
CA ARG A 378 21.15 17.46 3.34
C ARG A 378 22.53 17.27 3.95
N GLN A 379 22.62 17.00 5.26
CA GLN A 379 23.90 16.75 5.92
C GLN A 379 24.58 15.47 5.40
N ASP A 380 23.79 14.42 5.20
CA ASP A 380 24.25 13.12 4.70
C ASP A 380 24.73 13.21 3.25
N SER A 381 23.99 13.91 2.38
CA SER A 381 24.42 14.25 1.02
C SER A 381 25.76 15.00 1.03
N HIS A 382 25.89 16.04 1.86
CA HIS A 382 27.14 16.79 1.98
C HIS A 382 28.31 15.92 2.45
N LYS A 383 28.09 15.06 3.46
CA LYS A 383 29.11 14.12 3.94
C LYS A 383 29.58 13.17 2.83
N LYS A 384 28.66 12.60 2.05
CA LYS A 384 29.01 11.71 0.93
C LYS A 384 29.83 12.43 -0.14
N LEU A 385 29.49 13.68 -0.46
CA LEU A 385 30.24 14.49 -1.43
C LEU A 385 31.64 14.89 -0.91
N MET A 386 31.78 15.18 0.39
CA MET A 386 33.09 15.38 1.00
C MET A 386 33.96 14.12 0.94
N TRP A 387 33.39 12.95 1.27
CA TRP A 387 34.10 11.68 1.15
C TRP A 387 34.48 11.36 -0.29
N PHE A 388 33.60 11.64 -1.26
CA PHE A 388 33.93 11.54 -2.68
C PHE A 388 35.14 12.41 -3.05
N ALA A 389 35.15 13.69 -2.65
CA ALA A 389 36.29 14.57 -2.90
C ALA A 389 37.58 14.04 -2.26
N GLY A 390 37.51 13.50 -1.03
CA GLY A 390 38.63 12.84 -0.36
C GLY A 390 39.14 11.62 -1.12
N LEU A 391 38.27 10.78 -1.66
CA LEU A 391 38.65 9.62 -2.48
C LEU A 391 39.27 10.03 -3.82
N VAL A 392 38.84 11.15 -4.42
CA VAL A 392 39.49 11.71 -5.62
C VAL A 392 40.92 12.15 -5.30
N VAL A 393 41.13 12.86 -4.18
CA VAL A 393 42.47 13.26 -3.73
C VAL A 393 43.35 12.02 -3.46
N LEU A 394 42.80 11.01 -2.79
CA LEU A 394 43.50 9.76 -2.52
C LEU A 394 43.87 9.03 -3.81
N LEU A 395 42.98 8.99 -4.80
CA LEU A 395 43.23 8.37 -6.10
C LEU A 395 44.36 9.10 -6.84
N VAL A 396 44.36 10.43 -6.83
CA VAL A 396 45.45 11.24 -7.40
C VAL A 396 46.77 10.97 -6.68
N ALA A 397 46.76 10.91 -5.35
CA ALA A 397 47.96 10.58 -4.57
C ALA A 397 48.47 9.17 -4.87
N LEU A 398 47.58 8.19 -5.07
CA LEU A 398 47.94 6.83 -5.45
C LEU A 398 48.56 6.78 -6.86
N ILE A 399 48.00 7.51 -7.82
CA ILE A 399 48.53 7.61 -9.19
C ILE A 399 49.93 8.22 -9.16
N ILE A 400 50.10 9.35 -8.47
CA ILE A 400 51.41 10.01 -8.32
C ILE A 400 52.39 9.08 -7.60
N GLY A 401 51.98 8.47 -6.49
CA GLY A 401 52.81 7.58 -5.68
C GLY A 401 53.23 6.31 -6.41
N SER A 402 52.38 5.78 -7.30
CA SER A 402 52.68 4.57 -8.09
C SER A 402 53.88 4.75 -9.02
N ALA A 403 54.17 5.98 -9.46
CA ALA A 403 55.35 6.28 -10.27
C ALA A 403 56.68 6.06 -9.53
N TRP A 404 56.64 5.98 -8.20
CA TRP A 404 57.82 5.85 -7.34
C TRP A 404 57.95 4.47 -6.69
N VAL A 405 57.13 3.49 -7.08
CA VAL A 405 57.20 2.12 -6.54
C VAL A 405 58.11 1.25 -7.42
N PRO A 406 59.29 0.83 -6.93
CA PRO A 406 60.28 0.12 -7.74
C PRO A 406 59.95 -1.37 -7.95
N GLU A 407 59.11 -1.98 -7.11
CA GLU A 407 58.76 -3.39 -7.21
C GLU A 407 57.57 -3.63 -8.14
N SER A 408 57.83 -4.25 -9.29
CA SER A 408 56.84 -4.56 -10.32
C SER A 408 55.71 -5.50 -9.84
N GLY A 409 55.95 -6.31 -8.81
CA GLY A 409 54.95 -7.18 -8.18
C GLY A 409 53.84 -6.44 -7.43
N VAL A 410 54.05 -5.17 -7.07
CA VAL A 410 53.08 -4.35 -6.32
C VAL A 410 52.05 -3.68 -7.25
N ASN A 411 52.35 -3.56 -8.54
CA ASN A 411 51.50 -2.87 -9.52
C ASN A 411 50.07 -3.46 -9.64
N PRO A 412 49.86 -4.79 -9.70
CA PRO A 412 48.51 -5.35 -9.73
C PRO A 412 47.70 -4.99 -8.48
N ALA A 413 48.34 -4.95 -7.31
CA ALA A 413 47.68 -4.56 -6.06
C ALA A 413 47.31 -3.07 -6.07
N LEU A 414 48.17 -2.19 -6.57
CA LEU A 414 47.88 -0.76 -6.70
C LEU A 414 46.74 -0.49 -7.69
N VAL A 415 46.70 -1.21 -8.81
CA VAL A 415 45.60 -1.13 -9.79
C VAL A 415 44.29 -1.59 -9.15
N PHE A 416 44.32 -2.70 -8.40
CA PHE A 416 43.13 -3.19 -7.69
C PHE A 416 42.63 -2.19 -6.64
N VAL A 417 43.53 -1.62 -5.83
CA VAL A 417 43.19 -0.58 -4.85
C VAL A 417 42.62 0.66 -5.55
N GLY A 418 43.23 1.10 -6.64
CA GLY A 418 42.74 2.20 -7.47
C GLY A 418 41.32 1.94 -7.98
N ALA A 419 41.04 0.74 -8.50
CA ALA A 419 39.72 0.35 -8.95
C ALA A 419 38.67 0.38 -7.83
N VAL A 420 39.01 -0.09 -6.63
CA VAL A 420 38.13 -0.03 -5.45
C VAL A 420 37.85 1.42 -5.05
N ILE A 421 38.87 2.29 -5.02
CA ILE A 421 38.72 3.72 -4.72
C ILE A 421 37.83 4.40 -5.76
N THR A 422 38.06 4.16 -7.05
CA THR A 422 37.25 4.73 -8.13
C THR A 422 35.80 4.27 -8.04
N TRP A 423 35.55 2.99 -7.77
CA TRP A 423 34.20 2.46 -7.61
C TRP A 423 33.50 3.07 -6.38
N GLY A 424 34.18 3.11 -5.24
CA GLY A 424 33.67 3.73 -4.01
C GLY A 424 33.37 5.22 -4.20
N GLY A 425 34.30 5.96 -4.80
CA GLY A 425 34.14 7.39 -5.11
C GLY A 425 32.95 7.66 -6.03
N THR A 426 32.88 6.93 -7.15
CA THR A 426 31.76 7.04 -8.11
C THR A 426 30.42 6.74 -7.44
N THR A 427 30.37 5.70 -6.60
CA THR A 427 29.17 5.34 -5.83
C THR A 427 28.74 6.47 -4.88
N LEU A 428 29.69 7.07 -4.16
CA LEU A 428 29.41 8.20 -3.26
C LEU A 428 28.99 9.47 -4.01
N LEU A 429 29.55 9.73 -5.19
CA LEU A 429 29.13 10.83 -6.05
C LEU A 429 27.65 10.65 -6.43
N TYR A 430 27.28 9.50 -6.98
CA TYR A 430 25.89 9.24 -7.36
C TYR A 430 24.94 9.24 -6.17
N ALA A 431 25.31 8.61 -5.06
CA ALA A 431 24.47 8.58 -3.86
C ALA A 431 24.33 9.96 -3.19
N GLY A 432 25.40 10.75 -3.15
CA GLY A 432 25.40 12.09 -2.57
C GLY A 432 24.68 13.11 -3.45
N PHE A 433 25.00 13.14 -4.74
CA PHE A 433 24.48 14.13 -5.70
C PHE A 433 23.07 13.76 -6.20
N LEU A 434 22.91 12.63 -6.88
CA LEU A 434 21.62 12.23 -7.43
C LEU A 434 20.68 11.75 -6.34
N GLY A 435 21.13 10.81 -5.51
CA GLY A 435 20.34 10.26 -4.41
C GLY A 435 19.94 11.34 -3.39
N GLY A 436 20.92 12.07 -2.86
CA GLY A 436 20.68 13.16 -1.92
C GLY A 436 19.83 14.30 -2.51
N GLY A 437 20.05 14.65 -3.78
CA GLY A 437 19.23 15.64 -4.48
C GLY A 437 17.78 15.18 -4.67
N TRP A 438 17.55 13.92 -5.01
CA TRP A 438 16.21 13.34 -5.09
C TRP A 438 15.52 13.39 -3.74
N GLU A 439 16.19 12.89 -2.70
CA GLU A 439 15.62 12.77 -1.36
C GLU A 439 15.23 14.13 -0.79
N THR A 440 16.15 15.10 -0.84
CA THR A 440 15.91 16.47 -0.35
C THR A 440 14.77 17.18 -1.09
N ARG A 441 14.66 17.05 -2.42
CA ARG A 441 13.57 17.65 -3.19
C ARG A 441 12.22 17.00 -2.90
N ALA A 442 12.17 15.68 -2.76
CA ALA A 442 10.94 14.98 -2.42
C ALA A 442 10.45 15.37 -1.01
N LEU A 443 11.35 15.44 -0.03
CA LEU A 443 11.04 15.91 1.33
C LEU A 443 10.54 17.37 1.32
N MET A 444 11.22 18.26 0.61
CA MET A 444 10.85 19.67 0.54
C MET A 444 9.48 19.88 -0.10
N ARG A 445 9.21 19.22 -1.22
CA ARG A 445 7.90 19.30 -1.90
C ARG A 445 6.77 18.82 -0.99
N THR A 446 6.95 17.70 -0.31
CA THR A 446 5.94 17.19 0.62
C THR A 446 5.76 18.12 1.82
N LEU A 447 6.86 18.68 2.36
CA LEU A 447 6.80 19.67 3.43
C LEU A 447 5.95 20.90 3.04
N GLU A 448 6.25 21.51 1.88
CA GLU A 448 5.50 22.66 1.35
C GLU A 448 4.00 22.35 1.18
N GLU A 449 3.67 21.17 0.64
CA GLU A 449 2.26 20.76 0.49
C GLU A 449 1.57 20.53 1.84
N LEU A 450 2.27 19.98 2.84
CA LEU A 450 1.73 19.80 4.20
C LEU A 450 1.49 21.13 4.91
N GLU A 451 2.40 22.11 4.75
CA GLU A 451 2.24 23.46 5.29
C GLU A 451 1.03 24.16 4.69
N LEU A 452 0.80 24.03 3.38
CA LEU A 452 -0.40 24.55 2.71
C LEU A 452 -1.69 23.91 3.27
N LEU A 453 -1.66 22.61 3.55
CA LEU A 453 -2.79 21.90 4.15
C LEU A 453 -3.07 22.32 5.60
N LEU A 454 -2.03 22.65 6.35
CA LEU A 454 -2.16 23.15 7.73
C LEU A 454 -2.75 24.56 7.73
N GLN A 455 -2.23 25.47 6.90
CA GLN A 455 -2.80 26.81 6.74
C GLN A 455 -4.27 26.77 6.30
N ALA A 456 -4.63 25.85 5.41
CA ALA A 456 -6.01 25.65 4.98
C ALA A 456 -6.90 25.13 6.12
N GLU A 457 -6.36 24.35 7.05
CA GLU A 457 -7.09 23.89 8.24
C GLU A 457 -7.30 25.02 9.25
N GLU A 458 -6.25 25.79 9.55
CA GLU A 458 -6.32 26.93 10.47
C GLU A 458 -7.37 27.93 9.99
N ARG A 459 -7.41 28.24 8.69
CA ARG A 459 -8.43 29.11 8.08
C ARG A 459 -9.87 28.59 8.17
N ARG A 460 -10.09 27.30 8.46
CA ARG A 460 -11.46 26.75 8.67
C ARG A 460 -11.92 26.87 10.12
N VAL A 461 -10.98 27.05 11.05
CA VAL A 461 -11.25 27.17 12.49
C VAL A 461 -11.61 28.61 12.87
N TYR A 462 -11.07 29.59 12.12
CA TYR A 462 -11.48 31.00 12.14
C TYR A 462 -12.66 31.24 11.19
#